data_AF-A0A7K2MGU2-F1
#
_entry.id   AF-A0A7K2MGU2-F1
#
_cell.length_a   1.000
_cell.length_b   1.000
_cell.length_c   1.000
_cell.angle_alpha   90.00
_cell.angle_beta   90.00
_cell.angle_gamma   90.00
#
_symmetry.space_group_name_H-M   'P 1'
#
loop_
_entity.id
_entity.type
_entity.pdbx_description
1 polymer ?
#
loop_
_entity_poly.entity_id
_entity_poly.type
_entity_poly.pdbx_seq_one_letter_code
_entity_poly.pdbx_strand_id
1 'polypeptide(L)'
;MFSITVRDHIMIAHSFRGDVFGPAQRLHGATFLVDATFRREQLDQDNIVVDIGLATQELGAVVSELNYRNLDNEPDFAGVNTSTEFLAKV
;
A
#
# COMPACT_ATOMS: atom_id res chain seq x y z
N MET A 1 15.20 -10.12 -17.17
CA MET A 1 14.07 -9.32 -16.65
C MET A 1 14.66 -8.18 -15.84
N PHE A 2 14.35 -6.93 -16.20
CA PHE A 2 14.76 -5.76 -15.43
C PHE A 2 13.62 -5.36 -14.48
N SER A 3 13.96 -4.79 -13.33
CA SER A 3 12.99 -4.26 -12.38
C SER A 3 13.55 -3.07 -11.61
N ILE A 4 12.66 -2.18 -11.23
CA ILE A 4 12.93 -1.12 -10.24
C ILE A 4 11.82 -1.17 -9.18
N THR A 5 12.15 -0.69 -7.99
CA THR A 5 11.18 -0.54 -6.89
C THR A 5 11.27 0.89 -6.39
N VAL A 6 10.12 1.54 -6.26
CA VAL A 6 9.97 2.81 -5.55
C VAL A 6 9.24 2.54 -4.24
N ARG A 7 9.62 3.27 -3.18
CA ARG A 7 9.06 3.12 -1.84
C ARG A 7 8.40 4.40 -1.39
N ASP A 8 7.24 4.28 -0.80
CA ASP A 8 6.59 5.33 -0.01
C ASP A 8 6.12 4.75 1.34
N HIS A 9 5.33 5.50 2.10
CA HIS A 9 4.78 5.08 3.37
C HIS A 9 3.43 5.74 3.67
N ILE A 10 2.63 5.07 4.49
CA ILE A 10 1.38 5.59 5.03
C ILE A 10 1.29 5.31 6.52
N MET A 11 0.56 6.16 7.22
CA MET A 11 0.25 6.02 8.64
C MET A 11 -1.26 5.90 8.79
N ILE A 12 -1.74 4.76 9.31
CA ILE A 12 -3.17 4.47 9.41
C ILE A 12 -3.57 4.03 10.81
N ALA A 13 -4.87 4.00 11.06
CA ALA A 13 -5.48 3.23 12.13
C ALA A 13 -6.41 2.16 11.56
N HIS A 14 -6.53 1.01 12.24
CA HIS A 14 -7.52 -0.03 11.95
C HIS A 14 -7.71 -0.99 13.14
N SER A 15 -8.71 -1.86 13.04
CA SER A 15 -8.89 -3.01 13.94
C SER A 15 -9.29 -4.26 13.15
N PHE A 16 -9.06 -5.43 13.74
CA PHE A 16 -9.45 -6.70 13.13
C PHE A 16 -10.59 -7.40 13.87
N ARG A 17 -11.40 -8.15 13.12
CA ARG A 17 -12.46 -9.00 13.65
C ARG A 17 -12.02 -10.47 13.62
N GLY A 18 -12.13 -11.15 14.77
CA GLY A 18 -11.87 -12.58 14.91
C GLY A 18 -10.82 -12.90 15.99
N ASP A 19 -11.08 -13.93 16.79
CA ASP A 19 -10.27 -14.26 17.98
C ASP A 19 -8.79 -14.49 17.68
N VAL A 20 -8.47 -14.99 16.48
CA VAL A 20 -7.09 -15.24 16.01
C VAL A 20 -6.21 -13.97 16.03
N PHE A 21 -6.82 -12.78 15.89
CA PHE A 21 -6.09 -11.52 15.87
C PHE A 21 -5.72 -11.01 17.25
N GLY A 22 -6.19 -11.65 18.33
CA GLY A 22 -5.79 -11.35 19.70
C GLY A 22 -5.86 -9.86 20.03
N PRO A 23 -4.75 -9.20 20.43
CA PRO A 23 -4.76 -7.78 20.78
C PRO A 23 -5.02 -6.83 19.60
N ALA A 24 -4.77 -7.26 18.35
CA ALA A 24 -5.04 -6.47 17.15
C ALA A 24 -6.54 -6.33 16.84
N GLN A 25 -7.41 -6.97 17.63
CA GLN A 25 -8.84 -6.68 17.64
C GLN A 25 -9.17 -5.30 18.21
N ARG A 26 -8.26 -4.68 18.98
CA ARG A 26 -8.41 -3.29 19.40
C ARG A 26 -8.02 -2.36 18.25
N LEU A 27 -8.63 -1.18 18.21
CA LEU A 27 -8.17 -0.09 17.35
C LEU A 27 -6.70 0.22 17.68
N HIS A 28 -5.86 0.12 16.66
CA HIS A 28 -4.43 0.39 16.73
C HIS A 28 -3.98 1.04 15.41
N GLY A 29 -2.71 1.43 15.34
CA GLY A 29 -2.15 2.03 14.14
C GLY A 29 -0.93 1.29 13.62
N ALA A 30 -0.58 1.60 12.37
CA ALA A 30 0.60 1.09 11.70
C ALA A 30 1.20 2.18 10.81
N THR A 31 2.53 2.20 10.73
CA THR A 31 3.23 2.82 9.61
C THR A 31 3.55 1.73 8.60
N PHE A 32 2.87 1.72 7.47
CA PHE A 32 3.16 0.80 6.38
C PHE A 32 4.20 1.42 5.45
N LEU A 33 5.28 0.71 5.20
CA LEU A 33 6.15 0.98 4.06
C LEU A 33 5.55 0.28 2.84
N VAL A 34 5.39 1.02 1.74
CA VAL A 34 4.74 0.53 0.53
C VAL A 34 5.77 0.49 -0.59
N ASP A 35 6.05 -0.71 -1.09
CA ASP A 35 6.96 -0.95 -2.20
C ASP A 35 6.18 -1.24 -3.48
N ALA A 36 6.36 -0.43 -4.52
CA ALA A 36 5.83 -0.69 -5.84
C ALA A 36 6.97 -1.11 -6.79
N THR A 37 6.92 -2.36 -7.25
CA THR A 37 7.89 -2.92 -8.18
C THR A 37 7.35 -2.97 -9.61
N PHE A 38 8.06 -2.30 -10.52
CA PHE A 38 7.79 -2.32 -11.95
C PHE A 38 8.82 -3.21 -12.64
N ARG A 39 8.38 -4.04 -13.59
CA ARG A 39 9.23 -5.03 -14.27
C ARG A 39 8.93 -5.11 -15.76
N ARG A 40 9.98 -5.26 -16.58
CA ARG A 40 9.89 -5.47 -18.03
C ARG A 40 11.07 -6.29 -18.55
N GLU A 41 10.90 -6.93 -19.70
CA GLU A 41 11.91 -7.82 -20.27
C GLU A 41 13.14 -7.07 -20.81
N GLN A 42 12.89 -5.93 -21.47
CA GLN A 42 13.89 -5.07 -22.10
C GLN A 42 13.65 -3.62 -21.70
N LEU A 43 14.71 -2.83 -21.54
CA LEU A 43 14.60 -1.39 -21.26
C LEU A 43 13.93 -0.65 -22.43
N ASP A 44 13.32 0.51 -22.17
CA ASP A 44 12.78 1.37 -23.24
C ASP A 44 13.87 2.16 -23.98
N GLN A 45 13.42 3.04 -24.88
CA GLN A 45 14.26 3.94 -25.68
C GLN A 45 15.13 4.90 -24.85
N ASP A 46 14.71 5.19 -23.61
CA ASP A 46 15.43 6.04 -22.66
C ASP A 46 16.35 5.20 -21.74
N ASN A 47 16.45 3.89 -22.01
CA ASN A 47 17.27 2.92 -21.30
C ASN A 47 16.86 2.74 -19.81
N ILE A 48 15.55 2.84 -19.53
CA ILE A 48 14.99 2.65 -18.18
C ILE A 48 13.85 1.61 -18.16
N VAL A 49 13.41 1.25 -16.94
CA VAL A 49 12.25 0.36 -16.75
C VAL A 49 10.94 1.15 -16.89
N VAL A 50 10.88 2.28 -16.17
CA VAL A 50 9.78 3.23 -16.10
C VAL A 50 10.36 4.57 -15.65
N ASP A 51 9.72 5.68 -16.02
CA ASP A 51 10.04 7.00 -15.45
C ASP A 51 9.82 6.98 -13.93
N ILE A 52 10.90 7.19 -13.17
CA ILE A 52 10.86 7.16 -11.69
C ILE A 52 10.02 8.31 -11.13
N GLY A 53 10.07 9.50 -11.74
CA GLY A 53 9.29 10.64 -11.28
C GLY A 53 7.80 10.35 -11.35
N LEU A 54 7.33 9.84 -12.49
CA LEU A 54 5.94 9.40 -12.65
C LEU A 54 5.61 8.21 -11.74
N ALA A 55 6.47 7.21 -11.63
CA ALA A 55 6.23 6.06 -10.76
C ALA A 55 6.06 6.47 -9.28
N THR A 56 6.87 7.41 -8.79
CA THR A 56 6.73 7.95 -7.43
C THR A 56 5.48 8.81 -7.26
N GLN A 57 5.12 9.60 -8.27
CA GLN A 57 3.92 10.44 -8.24
C GLN A 57 2.66 9.59 -8.16
N GLU A 58 2.54 8.57 -9.02
CA GLU A 58 1.36 7.71 -9.05
C GLU A 58 1.28 6.82 -7.80
N LEU A 59 2.40 6.29 -7.31
CA LEU A 59 2.41 5.60 -6.01
C LEU A 59 1.93 6.54 -4.90
N GLY A 60 2.46 7.76 -4.84
CA GLY A 60 2.08 8.78 -3.86
C GLY A 60 0.58 9.12 -3.92
N ALA A 61 0.03 9.26 -5.12
CA ALA A 61 -1.40 9.52 -5.31
C ALA A 61 -2.26 8.40 -4.74
N VAL A 62 -1.97 7.14 -5.09
CA VAL A 62 -2.71 5.96 -4.59
C VAL A 62 -2.61 5.87 -3.06
N VAL A 63 -1.40 5.92 -2.50
CA VAL A 63 -1.25 5.73 -1.05
C VAL A 63 -1.77 6.93 -0.25
N SER A 64 -1.84 8.13 -0.84
CA SER A 64 -2.43 9.31 -0.18
C SER A 64 -3.92 9.16 0.10
N GLU A 65 -4.63 8.30 -0.64
CA GLU A 65 -6.03 7.97 -0.37
C GLU A 65 -6.20 7.18 0.93
N LEU A 66 -5.15 6.51 1.41
CA LEU A 66 -5.17 5.74 2.66
C LEU A 66 -4.48 6.48 3.81
N ASN A 67 -3.59 7.41 3.51
CA ASN A 67 -2.73 8.03 4.51
C ASN A 67 -3.51 8.89 5.53
N TYR A 68 -3.11 8.82 6.80
CA TYR A 68 -3.72 9.52 7.94
C TYR A 68 -5.22 9.25 8.13
N ARG A 69 -5.68 8.04 7.78
CA ARG A 69 -7.08 7.62 7.94
C ARG A 69 -7.25 6.46 8.90
N ASN A 70 -8.47 6.32 9.42
CA ASN A 70 -8.91 5.12 10.10
C ASN A 70 -9.66 4.23 9.10
N LEU A 71 -9.04 3.11 8.71
CA LEU A 71 -9.56 2.22 7.68
C LEU A 71 -10.87 1.53 8.09
N ASP A 72 -11.18 1.47 9.39
CA ASP A 72 -12.46 0.95 9.88
C ASP A 72 -13.66 1.85 9.49
N ASN A 73 -13.39 3.12 9.18
CA ASN A 73 -14.41 4.11 8.82
C ASN A 73 -14.52 4.32 7.31
N GLU A 74 -13.61 3.76 6.51
CA GLU A 74 -13.63 3.92 5.06
C GLU A 74 -14.70 2.98 4.46
N PRO A 75 -15.68 3.52 3.70
CA PRO A 75 -16.75 2.71 3.13
C PRO A 75 -16.24 1.56 2.24
N ASP A 76 -15.12 1.79 1.55
CA ASP A 76 -14.49 0.82 0.65
C ASP A 76 -13.97 -0.43 1.36
N PHE A 77 -13.78 -0.37 2.68
CA PHE A 77 -13.31 -1.49 3.51
C PHE A 77 -14.38 -2.03 4.46
N ALA A 78 -15.64 -1.63 4.30
CA ALA A 78 -16.72 -2.01 5.19
C ALA A 78 -16.87 -3.55 5.30
N GLY A 79 -16.67 -4.07 6.51
CA GLY A 79 -16.82 -5.50 6.81
C GLY A 79 -15.62 -6.38 6.42
N VAL A 80 -14.51 -5.78 5.99
CA VAL A 80 -13.28 -6.49 5.62
C VAL A 80 -12.19 -6.24 6.66
N ASN A 81 -11.44 -7.28 7.03
CA ASN A 81 -10.22 -7.10 7.82
C ASN A 81 -9.12 -6.51 6.91
N THR A 82 -8.70 -5.28 7.19
CA THR A 82 -7.68 -4.53 6.44
C THR A 82 -6.26 -4.99 6.75
N SER A 83 -6.05 -6.31 6.64
CA SER A 83 -4.74 -6.96 6.78
C SER A 83 -3.74 -6.43 5.77
N THR A 84 -2.44 -6.58 6.07
CA THR A 84 -1.36 -6.15 5.18
C THR A 84 -1.47 -6.80 3.79
N GLU A 85 -1.81 -8.09 3.74
CA GLU A 85 -1.96 -8.86 2.51
C GLU A 85 -3.15 -8.39 1.67
N PHE A 86 -4.25 -8.00 2.32
CA PHE A 86 -5.40 -7.41 1.64
C PHE A 86 -5.05 -6.02 1.09
N LEU A 87 -4.43 -5.16 1.92
CA LEU A 87 -4.05 -3.81 1.52
C LEU A 87 -3.01 -3.78 0.39
N ALA A 88 -2.15 -4.80 0.30
CA ALA A 88 -1.19 -4.93 -0.80
C ALA A 88 -1.83 -5.22 -2.17
N LYS A 89 -3.12 -5.62 -2.20
CA LYS A 89 -3.86 -5.94 -3.42
C LYS A 89 -4.71 -4.77 -3.94
N VAL A 90 -5.28 -3.98 -3.03
CA VAL A 90 -6.27 -2.94 -3.36
C VAL A 90 -5.64 -1.73 -4.04
#